data_AF-A0A3C1UDP0-F1
#
_entry.id   AF-A0A3C1UDP0-F1
#
_cell.length_a   1.000
_cell.length_b   1.000
_cell.length_c   1.000
_cell.angle_alpha   90.00
_cell.angle_beta   90.00
_cell.angle_gamma   90.00
#
_symmetry.space_group_name_H-M   'P 1'
#
loop_
_entity.id
_entity.type
_entity.pdbx_description
1 polymer ?
#
loop_
_entity_poly.entity_id
_entity_poly.type
_entity_poly.pdbx_seq_one_letter_code
_entity_poly.pdbx_strand_id
1 'polypeptide(L)'
;MAAITAVAGNVWSIQGTEYTVDTLFHNQIGPGTTQTSLWFRNATTLDALRVFYTTMDMTNPYLSLRGVCATDKLAGNEKISGMAERKSKPGARYMVGVNGDFFYTRGTTSRGVSTVGTPYGSTIVDGVIYRARNNAREYKNFVVATDGSLYADPFFFSGSIVAADGS
;
A
#
# COMPACT_ATOMS: atom_id res chain seq x y z
N MET A 1 -17.63 15.04 -47.24
CA MET A 1 -16.69 14.30 -46.38
C MET A 1 -17.30 14.21 -45.00
N ALA A 2 -17.70 13.03 -44.54
CA ALA A 2 -18.14 12.82 -43.17
C ALA A 2 -16.91 12.63 -42.29
N ALA A 3 -16.70 13.50 -41.31
CA ALA A 3 -15.71 13.27 -40.27
C ALA A 3 -16.25 12.16 -39.36
N ILE A 4 -15.68 10.96 -39.46
CA ILE A 4 -15.88 9.90 -38.47
C ILE A 4 -15.06 10.32 -37.24
N THR A 5 -15.71 10.93 -36.26
CA THR A 5 -15.13 11.08 -34.93
C THR A 5 -15.32 9.75 -34.21
N ALA A 6 -14.30 8.90 -34.24
CA ALA A 6 -14.26 7.73 -33.38
C ALA A 6 -13.97 8.18 -31.94
N VAL A 7 -15.02 8.31 -31.13
CA VAL A 7 -14.85 8.41 -29.67
C VAL A 7 -14.97 6.99 -29.14
N ALA A 8 -13.84 6.32 -28.92
CA ALA A 8 -13.82 5.15 -28.06
C ALA A 8 -14.00 5.65 -26.61
N GLY A 9 -15.24 5.96 -26.25
CA GLY A 9 -15.60 6.31 -24.89
C GLY A 9 -15.59 5.02 -24.08
N ASN A 10 -14.50 4.76 -23.34
CA ASN A 10 -14.43 3.67 -22.40
C ASN A 10 -15.38 3.97 -21.23
N VAL A 11 -16.66 3.66 -21.39
CA VAL A 11 -17.65 3.76 -20.31
C VAL A 11 -17.48 2.56 -19.40
N TRP A 12 -17.13 2.81 -18.15
CA TRP A 12 -16.95 1.77 -17.14
C TRP A 12 -18.05 1.88 -16.08
N SER A 13 -18.67 0.75 -15.75
CA SER A 13 -19.60 0.67 -14.63
C SER A 13 -18.85 0.29 -13.35
N ILE A 14 -18.86 1.18 -12.36
CA ILE A 14 -18.30 0.93 -11.03
C ILE A 14 -19.47 0.90 -10.04
N GLN A 15 -19.73 -0.27 -9.47
CA GLN A 15 -20.84 -0.49 -8.52
C GLN A 15 -22.19 0.03 -9.04
N GLY A 16 -22.45 -0.11 -10.35
CA GLY A 16 -23.69 0.34 -10.98
C GLY A 16 -23.72 1.81 -11.39
N THR A 17 -22.66 2.59 -11.12
CA THR A 17 -22.50 3.96 -11.62
C THR A 17 -21.61 3.97 -12.85
N GLU A 18 -22.10 4.55 -13.95
CA GLU A 18 -21.33 4.67 -15.19
C GLU A 18 -20.41 5.88 -15.17
N TYR A 19 -19.19 5.70 -15.66
CA TYR A 19 -18.21 6.75 -15.81
C TYR A 19 -17.59 6.69 -17.20
N THR A 20 -17.46 7.83 -17.87
CA THR A 20 -16.52 7.97 -18.99
C THR A 20 -15.11 8.00 -18.43
N VAL A 21 -14.23 7.13 -18.93
CA VAL A 21 -12.85 7.00 -18.45
C VAL A 21 -11.85 7.47 -19.50
N ASP A 22 -11.06 8.48 -19.13
CA ASP A 22 -9.92 8.93 -19.93
C ASP A 22 -8.61 8.43 -19.30
N THR A 23 -7.70 7.92 -20.14
CA THR A 23 -6.30 7.72 -19.72
C THR A 23 -5.56 9.04 -19.89
N LEU A 24 -5.06 9.58 -18.78
CA LEU A 24 -4.34 10.86 -18.76
C LEU A 24 -2.83 10.69 -18.83
N PHE A 25 -2.34 9.55 -18.35
CA PHE A 25 -0.92 9.21 -18.37
C PHE A 25 -0.79 7.70 -18.40
N HIS A 26 0.12 7.19 -19.22
CA HIS A 26 0.55 5.79 -19.20
C HIS A 26 2.00 5.74 -19.66
N ASN A 27 2.93 5.38 -18.78
CA ASN A 27 4.33 5.25 -19.14
C ASN A 27 5.08 4.26 -18.26
N GLN A 28 6.19 3.73 -18.78
CA GLN A 28 7.14 2.96 -18.00
C GLN A 28 7.92 3.90 -17.07
N ILE A 29 7.97 3.56 -15.78
CA ILE A 29 8.63 4.36 -14.73
C ILE A 29 9.80 3.61 -14.07
N GLY A 30 10.00 2.36 -14.45
CA GLY A 30 11.11 1.50 -14.03
C GLY A 30 11.13 0.19 -14.83
N PRO A 31 12.15 -0.66 -14.66
CA PRO A 31 12.18 -1.99 -15.27
C PRO A 31 10.89 -2.75 -14.93
N GLY A 32 10.19 -3.29 -15.94
CA GLY A 32 8.94 -4.04 -15.73
C GLY A 32 7.82 -3.29 -14.99
N THR A 33 7.87 -1.95 -14.90
CA THR A 33 6.94 -1.17 -14.06
C THR A 33 6.35 0.00 -14.85
N THR A 34 5.02 0.07 -14.92
CA THR A 34 4.29 1.18 -15.55
C THR A 34 3.43 1.92 -14.53
N GLN A 35 3.27 3.22 -14.73
CA GLN A 35 2.29 4.03 -14.01
C GLN A 35 1.19 4.47 -14.98
N THR A 36 -0.05 4.39 -14.52
CA THR A 36 -1.22 4.89 -15.23
C THR A 36 -2.00 5.86 -14.36
N SER A 37 -2.45 6.96 -14.95
CA SER A 37 -3.40 7.90 -14.33
C SER A 37 -4.66 7.96 -15.18
N LEU A 38 -5.81 7.82 -14.54
CA LEU A 38 -7.13 7.81 -15.16
C LEU A 38 -8.01 8.92 -14.59
N TRP A 39 -8.94 9.39 -15.41
CA TRP A 39 -10.00 10.30 -14.99
C TRP A 39 -11.37 9.72 -15.32
N PHE A 40 -12.09 9.36 -14.28
CA PHE A 40 -13.47 8.90 -14.33
C PHE A 40 -14.38 10.12 -14.19
N ARG A 41 -15.35 10.25 -15.09
CA ARG A 41 -16.33 11.34 -15.07
C ARG A 41 -17.72 10.79 -15.26
N ASN A 42 -18.63 11.10 -14.34
CA ASN A 42 -20.04 10.82 -14.52
C ASN A 42 -20.71 12.07 -15.11
N ALA A 43 -21.29 11.94 -16.31
CA ALA A 43 -21.91 13.08 -17.00
C ALA A 43 -23.21 13.56 -16.33
N THR A 44 -23.87 12.71 -15.54
CA THR A 44 -25.15 12.98 -14.89
C THR A 44 -24.97 13.60 -13.51
N THR A 45 -24.13 13.00 -12.65
CA THR A 45 -23.90 13.49 -11.28
C THR A 45 -22.82 14.56 -11.20
N LEU A 46 -22.03 14.73 -12.27
CA LEU A 46 -20.83 15.58 -12.32
C LEU A 46 -19.71 15.14 -11.38
N ASP A 47 -19.80 13.92 -10.83
CA ASP A 47 -18.73 13.34 -10.02
C ASP A 47 -17.50 13.04 -10.87
N ALA A 48 -16.33 13.22 -10.25
CA ALA A 48 -15.06 12.93 -10.86
C ALA A 48 -14.14 12.17 -9.89
N LEU A 49 -13.50 11.10 -10.39
CA LEU A 49 -12.47 10.37 -9.65
C LEU A 49 -11.16 10.40 -10.43
N ARG A 50 -10.07 10.70 -9.72
CA ARG A 50 -8.70 10.57 -10.23
C ARG A 50 -8.10 9.30 -9.66
N VAL A 51 -7.80 8.35 -10.54
CA VAL A 51 -7.24 7.06 -10.15
C VAL A 51 -5.81 6.98 -10.64
N PHE A 52 -4.90 6.61 -9.75
CA PHE A 52 -3.50 6.39 -10.05
C PHE A 52 -3.15 4.97 -9.65
N TYR A 53 -2.60 4.20 -10.58
CA TYR A 53 -2.12 2.85 -10.27
C TYR A 53 -0.78 2.58 -10.94
N THR A 54 -0.06 1.63 -10.38
CA THR A 54 1.19 1.12 -10.94
C THR A 54 1.04 -0.36 -11.17
N THR A 55 1.50 -0.84 -12.33
CA THR A 55 1.59 -2.27 -12.63
C THR A 55 3.05 -2.66 -12.59
N MET A 56 3.37 -3.70 -11.81
CA MET A 56 4.72 -4.24 -11.65
C MET A 56 4.75 -5.70 -12.12
N ASP A 57 5.70 -6.04 -12.97
CA ASP A 57 5.99 -7.42 -13.32
C ASP A 57 6.77 -8.10 -12.18
N MET A 58 6.05 -8.78 -11.30
CA MET A 58 6.63 -9.45 -10.14
C MET A 58 7.49 -10.68 -10.49
N THR A 59 7.56 -11.09 -11.76
CA THR A 59 8.50 -12.13 -12.22
C THR A 59 9.90 -11.59 -12.49
N ASN A 60 10.04 -10.26 -12.57
CA ASN A 60 11.33 -9.60 -12.77
C ASN A 60 12.20 -9.70 -11.50
N PRO A 61 13.39 -10.33 -11.56
CA PRO A 61 14.23 -10.55 -10.38
C PRO A 61 14.84 -9.27 -9.78
N TYR A 62 14.73 -8.14 -10.48
CA TYR A 62 15.20 -6.83 -10.01
C TYR A 62 14.10 -6.00 -9.34
N LEU A 63 12.86 -6.51 -9.28
CA LEU A 63 11.75 -5.87 -8.59
C LEU A 63 11.40 -6.63 -7.31
N SER A 64 11.03 -5.87 -6.28
CA SER A 64 10.44 -6.43 -5.07
C SER A 64 9.43 -5.46 -4.49
N LEU A 65 8.37 -5.99 -3.89
CA LEU A 65 7.41 -5.22 -3.10
C LEU A 65 7.78 -5.36 -1.63
N ARG A 66 7.80 -4.27 -0.87
CA ARG A 66 8.22 -4.28 0.53
C ARG A 66 7.33 -3.40 1.38
N GLY A 67 6.96 -3.89 2.57
CA GLY A 67 6.44 -3.04 3.64
C GLY A 67 7.53 -2.13 4.19
N VAL A 68 7.16 -0.94 4.67
CA VAL A 68 8.06 -0.02 5.37
C VAL A 68 7.31 0.54 6.58
N CYS A 69 7.96 0.54 7.75
CA CYS A 69 7.43 1.20 8.94
C CYS A 69 8.02 2.60 9.07
N ALA A 70 7.18 3.60 9.35
CA ALA A 70 7.61 4.97 9.52
C ALA A 70 8.65 5.08 10.65
N THR A 71 9.81 5.68 10.35
CA THR A 71 10.93 5.84 11.29
C THR A 71 11.49 4.54 11.91
N ASP A 72 11.06 3.36 11.43
CA ASP A 72 11.35 2.04 11.99
C ASP A 72 10.98 1.89 13.49
N LYS A 73 9.97 2.64 13.96
CA LYS A 73 9.51 2.63 15.36
C LYS A 73 8.03 2.29 15.43
N LEU A 74 7.59 1.77 16.59
CA LEU A 74 6.18 1.54 16.84
C LEU A 74 5.37 2.83 16.72
N ALA A 75 5.82 3.93 17.33
CA ALA A 75 5.21 5.24 17.19
C ALA A 75 6.15 6.17 16.40
N GLY A 76 5.63 6.75 15.32
CA GLY A 76 6.37 7.66 14.44
C GLY A 76 5.61 7.89 13.12
N ASN A 77 5.71 9.10 12.57
CA ASN A 77 5.13 9.44 11.28
C ASN A 77 6.24 9.81 10.30
N GLU A 78 6.06 9.41 9.05
CA GLU A 78 6.99 9.72 7.97
C GLU A 78 6.21 9.83 6.67
N LYS A 79 6.57 10.79 5.80
CA LYS A 79 6.01 10.85 4.45
C LYS A 79 6.47 9.62 3.66
N ILE A 80 5.66 9.14 2.72
CA ILE A 80 6.03 8.03 1.82
C ILE A 80 7.34 8.37 1.08
N SER A 81 7.50 9.61 0.61
CA SER A 81 8.74 10.06 -0.03
C SER A 81 9.94 10.01 0.93
N GLY A 82 9.76 10.38 2.20
CA GLY A 82 10.80 10.30 3.22
C GLY A 82 11.21 8.85 3.51
N MET A 83 10.22 7.93 3.63
CA MET A 83 10.48 6.50 3.74
C MET A 83 11.26 5.97 2.53
N ALA A 84 10.85 6.36 1.31
CA ALA A 84 11.52 5.95 0.08
C ALA A 84 12.98 6.47 0.03
N GLU A 85 13.22 7.72 0.39
CA GLU A 85 14.56 8.32 0.47
C GLU A 85 15.43 7.60 1.50
N ARG A 86 14.93 7.43 2.73
CA ARG A 86 15.67 6.81 3.85
C ARG A 86 15.99 5.34 3.62
N LYS A 87 15.09 4.60 2.97
CA LYS A 87 15.26 3.16 2.71
C LYS A 87 16.01 2.86 1.41
N SER A 88 16.13 3.83 0.50
CA SER A 88 16.94 3.69 -0.70
C SER A 88 18.43 3.71 -0.38
N LYS A 89 19.21 2.90 -1.11
CA LYS A 89 20.67 2.77 -0.97
C LYS A 89 21.29 2.40 -2.32
N PRO A 90 22.62 2.52 -2.50
CA PRO A 90 23.27 2.06 -3.72
C PRO A 90 22.86 0.61 -4.06
N GLY A 91 22.36 0.39 -5.28
CA GLY A 91 21.87 -0.92 -5.75
C GLY A 91 20.44 -1.29 -5.35
N ALA A 92 19.74 -0.49 -4.53
CA ALA A 92 18.34 -0.74 -4.18
C ALA A 92 17.58 0.57 -3.95
N ARG A 93 16.67 0.92 -4.87
CA ARG A 93 15.91 2.18 -4.81
C ARG A 93 14.41 1.93 -4.77
N TYR A 94 13.74 2.62 -3.86
CA TYR A 94 12.28 2.69 -3.83
C TYR A 94 11.83 3.71 -4.88
N MET A 95 11.00 3.27 -5.84
CA MET A 95 10.55 4.10 -6.97
C MET A 95 9.05 4.41 -6.94
N VAL A 96 8.25 3.61 -6.23
CA VAL A 96 6.80 3.78 -6.07
C VAL A 96 6.42 3.41 -4.64
N GLY A 97 5.44 4.10 -4.08
CA GLY A 97 4.88 3.78 -2.77
C GLY A 97 3.49 4.38 -2.57
N VAL A 98 2.69 3.70 -1.76
CA VAL A 98 1.37 4.14 -1.28
C VAL A 98 1.37 4.02 0.24
N ASN A 99 0.43 4.69 0.93
CA ASN A 99 0.24 4.43 2.35
C ASN A 99 -0.26 2.99 2.55
N GLY A 100 0.12 2.38 3.66
CA GLY A 100 -0.35 1.05 4.06
C GLY A 100 -1.60 1.12 4.93
N ASP A 101 -1.54 0.44 6.07
CA ASP A 101 -2.62 0.28 7.04
C ASP A 101 -3.06 1.59 7.72
N PHE A 102 -4.19 1.54 8.41
CA PHE A 102 -4.60 2.54 9.38
C PHE A 102 -3.57 2.67 10.51
N PHE A 103 -3.47 3.88 11.06
CA PHE A 103 -2.56 4.18 12.16
C PHE A 103 -3.18 5.20 13.13
N TYR A 104 -2.69 5.23 14.36
CA TYR A 104 -3.15 6.20 15.35
C TYR A 104 -2.72 7.61 14.97
N THR A 105 -3.69 8.50 14.78
CA THR A 105 -3.47 9.94 14.51
C THR A 105 -3.44 10.78 15.79
N ARG A 106 -3.77 10.18 16.94
CA ARG A 106 -3.74 10.79 18.28
C ARG A 106 -3.50 9.72 19.35
N GLY A 107 -3.15 10.15 20.55
CA GLY A 107 -3.08 9.29 21.73
C GLY A 107 -1.74 9.33 22.46
N THR A 108 -1.78 8.94 23.73
CA THR A 108 -0.65 8.94 24.65
C THR A 108 -0.81 7.75 25.59
N THR A 109 0.31 7.10 25.94
CA THR A 109 0.35 6.08 26.98
C THR A 109 0.11 6.70 28.37
N SER A 110 -0.15 5.86 29.39
CA SER A 110 -0.25 6.30 30.79
C SER A 110 1.01 7.00 31.31
N ARG A 111 2.16 6.79 30.67
CA ARG A 111 3.45 7.41 31.02
C ARG A 111 3.73 8.71 30.25
N GLY A 112 2.74 9.25 29.52
CA GLY A 112 2.92 10.50 28.77
C GLY A 112 3.64 10.36 27.42
N VAL A 113 3.94 9.13 26.97
CA VAL A 113 4.60 8.88 25.67
C VAL A 113 3.57 8.82 24.55
N SER A 114 3.80 9.55 23.46
CA SER A 114 2.93 9.59 22.27
C SER A 114 2.75 8.21 21.62
N THR A 115 1.54 7.91 21.14
CA THR A 115 1.24 6.71 20.35
C THR A 115 0.97 7.03 18.88
N VAL A 116 1.13 8.29 18.46
CA VAL A 116 0.86 8.73 17.10
C VAL A 116 1.79 8.01 16.11
N GLY A 117 1.23 7.53 15.00
CA GLY A 117 1.92 6.74 13.98
C GLY A 117 1.91 5.23 14.23
N THR A 118 1.37 4.78 15.37
CA THR A 118 1.27 3.34 15.66
C THR A 118 0.31 2.64 14.70
N PRO A 119 0.74 1.58 13.99
CA PRO A 119 -0.15 0.80 13.13
C PRO A 119 -1.36 0.25 13.90
N TYR A 120 -2.52 0.18 13.26
CA TYR A 120 -3.75 -0.28 13.89
C TYR A 120 -3.92 -1.81 13.81
N GLY A 121 -3.70 -2.34 12.61
CA GLY A 121 -3.67 -3.76 12.31
C GLY A 121 -2.38 -4.40 12.75
N SER A 122 -2.24 -5.66 12.36
CA SER A 122 -1.04 -6.41 12.62
C SER A 122 0.06 -5.98 11.65
N THR A 123 1.28 -5.78 12.13
CA THR A 123 2.35 -5.21 11.32
C THR A 123 3.69 -5.87 11.62
N ILE A 124 4.29 -6.44 10.58
CA ILE A 124 5.64 -6.97 10.55
C ILE A 124 6.36 -6.35 9.36
N VAL A 125 7.58 -5.86 9.57
CA VAL A 125 8.45 -5.40 8.48
C VAL A 125 9.85 -5.95 8.72
N ASP A 126 10.43 -6.61 7.71
CA ASP A 126 11.78 -7.20 7.76
C ASP A 126 12.01 -8.06 9.03
N GLY A 127 11.01 -8.86 9.42
CA GLY A 127 11.05 -9.73 10.61
C GLY A 127 10.79 -9.03 11.95
N VAL A 128 10.69 -7.70 11.99
CA VAL A 128 10.36 -6.95 13.21
C VAL A 128 8.84 -6.88 13.38
N ILE A 129 8.34 -7.42 14.48
CA ILE A 129 6.93 -7.33 14.85
C ILE A 129 6.69 -5.99 15.55
N TYR A 130 6.01 -5.07 14.86
CA TYR A 130 5.57 -3.80 15.45
C TYR A 130 4.27 -3.98 16.23
N ARG A 131 3.34 -4.75 15.68
CA ARG A 131 2.05 -5.01 16.32
C ARG A 131 1.55 -6.41 15.99
N ALA A 132 1.22 -7.17 17.03
CA ALA A 132 0.63 -8.50 16.92
C ALA A 132 -0.83 -8.47 17.39
N ARG A 133 -1.77 -8.31 16.46
CA ARG A 133 -3.21 -8.19 16.77
C ARG A 133 -3.96 -9.45 16.36
N ASN A 134 -4.25 -10.32 17.33
CA ASN A 134 -4.94 -11.60 17.09
C ASN A 134 -6.48 -11.55 17.14
N ASN A 135 -7.06 -10.44 17.59
CA ASN A 135 -8.52 -10.29 17.66
C ASN A 135 -9.14 -9.77 16.35
N ALA A 136 -8.34 -9.47 15.33
CA ALA A 136 -8.80 -8.91 14.06
C ALA A 136 -9.12 -10.02 13.03
N ARG A 137 -10.09 -10.88 13.34
CA ARG A 137 -10.37 -12.10 12.56
C ARG A 137 -10.87 -11.86 11.13
N GLU A 138 -11.49 -10.71 10.88
CA GLU A 138 -12.09 -10.38 9.57
C GLU A 138 -11.27 -9.36 8.79
N TYR A 139 -10.30 -8.70 9.42
CA TYR A 139 -9.47 -7.70 8.76
C TYR A 139 -8.34 -8.38 8.01
N LYS A 140 -8.39 -8.27 6.68
CA LYS A 140 -7.35 -8.78 5.79
C LYS A 140 -6.10 -7.91 5.90
N ASN A 141 -4.95 -8.56 5.90
CA ASN A 141 -3.65 -7.90 5.80
C ASN A 141 -3.06 -8.26 4.45
N PHE A 142 -2.33 -7.33 3.85
CA PHE A 142 -1.55 -7.60 2.66
C PHE A 142 -0.15 -8.04 3.08
N VAL A 143 0.23 -9.27 2.74
CA VAL A 143 1.47 -9.89 3.18
C VAL A 143 2.36 -10.13 1.96
N VAL A 144 3.61 -9.68 2.08
CA VAL A 144 4.69 -10.10 1.19
C VAL A 144 5.53 -11.11 1.97
N ALA A 145 5.50 -12.37 1.55
CA ALA A 145 6.30 -13.44 2.15
C ALA A 145 7.78 -13.32 1.75
N THR A 146 8.65 -14.05 2.46
CA THR A 146 10.11 -13.97 2.26
C THR A 146 10.57 -14.49 0.90
N ASP A 147 9.77 -15.33 0.25
CA ASP A 147 9.97 -15.82 -1.11
C ASP A 147 9.41 -14.86 -2.20
N GLY A 148 8.79 -13.74 -1.79
CA GLY A 148 8.15 -12.77 -2.67
C GLY A 148 6.67 -13.04 -2.97
N SER A 149 6.10 -14.14 -2.46
CA SER A 149 4.68 -14.47 -2.63
C SER A 149 3.78 -13.44 -1.95
N LEU A 150 2.64 -13.13 -2.57
CA LEU A 150 1.68 -12.12 -2.09
C LEU A 150 0.40 -12.78 -1.58
N TYR A 151 -0.05 -12.38 -0.39
CA TYR A 151 -1.27 -12.89 0.24
C TYR A 151 -2.15 -11.74 0.74
N ALA A 152 -3.46 -11.94 0.77
CA ALA A 152 -4.43 -10.94 1.22
C ALA A 152 -5.50 -11.59 2.10
N ASP A 153 -5.12 -11.88 3.35
CA ASP A 153 -5.93 -12.64 4.30
C ASP A 153 -5.72 -12.18 5.75
N PRO A 154 -6.62 -12.55 6.68
CA PRO A 154 -6.34 -12.41 8.10
C PRO A 154 -5.09 -13.23 8.47
N PHE A 155 -4.24 -12.69 9.33
CA PHE A 155 -3.10 -13.42 9.86
C PHE A 155 -3.04 -13.30 11.38
N PHE A 156 -2.56 -14.37 12.01
CA PHE A 156 -2.55 -14.53 13.46
C PHE A 156 -1.14 -14.87 13.92
N PHE A 157 -0.78 -14.33 15.07
CA PHE A 157 0.47 -14.59 15.75
C PHE A 157 0.24 -15.66 16.79
N SER A 158 1.17 -16.59 16.90
CA SER A 158 1.28 -17.49 18.04
C SER A 158 2.76 -17.63 18.40
N GLY A 159 3.02 -17.98 19.65
CA GLY A 159 4.37 -18.15 20.16
C GLY A 159 4.34 -18.35 21.67
N SER A 160 5.45 -18.82 22.21
CA SER A 160 5.69 -18.95 23.65
C SER A 160 6.87 -18.08 24.04
N ILE A 161 6.78 -17.45 25.21
CA ILE A 161 7.94 -16.91 25.90
C ILE A 161 8.32 -17.99 26.91
N VAL A 162 9.58 -18.41 26.88
CA VAL A 162 10.12 -19.38 27.83
C VAL A 162 11.20 -18.67 28.62
N ALA A 163 11.10 -18.69 29.94
CA ALA A 163 12.12 -18.15 30.81
C ALA A 163 13.42 -18.98 30.72
N ALA A 164 14.53 -18.44 31.22
CA ALA A 164 15.82 -19.12 31.17
C ALA A 164 15.81 -20.48 31.92
N ASP A 165 14.90 -20.65 32.87
CA ASP A 165 14.69 -21.89 33.63
C ASP A 165 13.71 -22.87 32.97
N GLY A 166 13.20 -22.56 31.77
CA GLY A 166 12.27 -23.40 31.03
C GLY A 166 10.80 -23.24 31.42
N SER A 167 10.47 -22.29 32.31
CA SER A 167 9.08 -21.96 32.67
C SER A 167 8.37 -21.03 31.69
#